data_AF-A0A3G9JCR1-F1
#
_entry.id   AF-A0A3G9JCR1-F1
#
_cell.length_a   1.000
_cell.length_b   1.000
_cell.length_c   1.000
_cell.angle_alpha   90.00
_cell.angle_beta   90.00
_cell.angle_gamma   90.00
#
_symmetry.space_group_name_H-M   'P 1'
#
loop_
_entity.id
_entity.type
_entity.pdbx_description
1 polymer ?
#
loop_
_entity_poly.entity_id
_entity_poly.type
_entity_poly.pdbx_seq_one_letter_code
_entity_poly.pdbx_strand_id
1 'polypeptide(L)'
;MKDKLKNKPINLSVPHDEGQLRMMFTSGGAREGAGRKGIGQTRKVSLTLPESTWLAIENQSTQRGCSRSEVLRDIIEIYMNHTEGQAETRAKD
;
A
#
# COMPACT_ATOMS: atom_id res chain seq x y z
N MET A 1 -24.90 3.10 -23.64
CA MET A 1 -24.19 2.20 -22.69
C MET A 1 -24.37 2.77 -21.29
N LYS A 2 -24.77 1.95 -20.31
CA LYS A 2 -25.25 2.38 -18.99
C LYS A 2 -24.08 2.42 -17.99
N ASP A 3 -23.75 3.60 -17.47
CA ASP A 3 -22.84 3.75 -16.33
C ASP A 3 -23.56 3.38 -15.03
N LYS A 4 -23.15 2.26 -14.41
CA LYS A 4 -23.60 1.86 -13.07
C LYS A 4 -22.71 2.54 -12.01
N LEU A 5 -23.11 3.72 -11.51
CA LEU A 5 -22.61 4.18 -10.22
C LEU A 5 -23.48 3.63 -9.09
N LYS A 6 -22.86 2.79 -8.25
CA LYS A 6 -23.42 2.17 -7.06
C LYS A 6 -23.74 3.24 -6.02
N ASN A 7 -25.00 3.29 -5.59
CA ASN A 7 -25.46 4.17 -4.51
C ASN A 7 -25.02 3.57 -3.16
N LYS A 8 -23.99 4.13 -2.52
CA LYS A 8 -23.55 3.76 -1.16
C LYS A 8 -24.18 4.75 -0.17
N PRO A 9 -24.87 4.31 0.90
CA PRO A 9 -25.57 5.23 1.79
C PRO A 9 -24.55 6.08 2.56
N ILE A 10 -24.62 7.39 2.37
CA ILE A 10 -23.88 8.39 3.15
C ILE A 10 -24.75 8.72 4.36
N ASN A 11 -24.28 8.39 5.57
CA ASN A 11 -24.97 8.77 6.80
C ASN A 11 -24.43 10.12 7.26
N LEU A 12 -25.31 11.13 7.29
CA LEU A 12 -25.00 12.52 7.56
C LEU A 12 -25.47 12.86 8.98
N SER A 13 -24.61 12.67 9.97
CA SER A 13 -24.88 13.12 11.34
C SER A 13 -24.26 14.50 11.57
N VAL A 14 -25.05 15.43 12.11
CA VAL A 14 -24.62 16.80 12.42
C VAL A 14 -24.12 16.85 13.86
N PRO A 15 -22.84 17.18 14.14
CA PRO A 15 -22.36 17.41 15.50
C PRO A 15 -22.73 18.82 15.99
N HIS A 16 -22.76 18.98 17.31
CA HIS A 16 -23.20 20.18 18.04
C HIS A 16 -22.14 21.31 18.13
N ASP A 17 -21.04 21.24 17.39
CA ASP A 17 -19.98 22.27 17.41
C ASP A 17 -19.66 22.73 15.99
N GLU A 18 -19.57 24.06 15.82
CA GLU A 18 -19.74 24.76 14.55
C GLU A 18 -18.64 24.45 13.51
N GLY A 19 -19.06 24.17 12.27
CA GLY A 19 -18.29 24.58 11.08
C GLY A 19 -17.51 23.53 10.28
N GLN A 20 -17.59 22.22 10.56
CA GLN A 20 -16.94 21.21 9.68
C GLN A 20 -17.86 20.05 9.29
N LEU A 21 -18.22 19.99 7.99
CA LEU A 21 -18.76 18.80 7.35
C LEU A 21 -17.63 17.77 7.15
N ARG A 22 -17.55 16.77 8.03
CA ARG A 22 -16.65 15.62 7.82
C ARG A 22 -17.41 14.49 7.12
N MET A 23 -17.08 14.22 5.86
CA MET A 23 -17.49 12.98 5.22
C MET A 23 -16.73 11.81 5.85
N MET A 24 -17.42 11.06 6.71
CA MET A 24 -16.90 9.85 7.33
C MET A 24 -17.02 8.69 6.33
N PHE A 25 -15.99 8.49 5.51
CA PHE A 25 -15.85 7.24 4.77
C PHE A 25 -15.34 6.16 5.73
N THR A 26 -15.91 4.96 5.62
CA THR A 26 -15.65 3.78 6.47
C THR A 26 -14.21 3.26 6.30
N SER A 27 -13.21 4.00 6.77
CA SER A 27 -11.88 3.53 7.23
C SER A 27 -10.89 4.69 7.25
N GLY A 28 -10.67 5.28 8.43
CA GLY A 28 -9.64 6.30 8.69
C GLY A 28 -10.20 7.71 8.86
N GLY A 29 -10.02 8.30 10.05
CA GLY A 29 -10.37 9.71 10.31
C GLY A 29 -9.48 10.67 9.53
N ALA A 30 -9.85 11.95 9.44
CA ALA A 30 -9.18 12.95 8.60
C ALA A 30 -7.77 13.32 9.11
N ARG A 31 -6.81 12.43 8.87
CA ARG A 31 -5.38 12.64 8.97
C ARG A 31 -4.77 12.34 7.60
N GLU A 32 -3.69 13.01 7.26
CA GLU A 32 -2.93 12.70 6.05
C GLU A 32 -2.48 11.23 6.08
N GLY A 33 -2.79 10.46 5.02
CA GLY A 33 -2.58 9.00 4.97
C GLY A 33 -3.74 8.13 5.51
N ALA A 34 -4.87 8.72 5.91
CA ALA A 34 -6.08 7.95 6.17
C ALA A 34 -6.68 7.41 4.87
N GLY A 35 -6.83 6.07 4.78
CA GLY A 35 -7.36 5.42 3.59
C GLY A 35 -6.31 4.83 2.65
N ARG A 36 -5.14 4.41 3.14
CA ARG A 36 -4.23 3.58 2.33
C ARG A 36 -5.03 2.39 1.80
N LYS A 37 -5.22 2.32 0.47
CA LYS A 37 -5.98 1.24 -0.19
C LYS A 37 -5.49 -0.10 0.39
N GLY A 38 -6.42 -1.01 0.71
CA GLY A 38 -6.08 -2.33 1.21
C GLY A 38 -5.45 -3.18 0.10
N ILE A 39 -4.18 -2.94 -0.23
CA ILE A 39 -3.39 -3.71 -1.18
C ILE A 39 -2.90 -4.99 -0.48
N GLY A 40 -3.83 -5.80 0.02
CA GLY A 40 -3.54 -7.04 0.76
C GLY A 40 -3.30 -6.86 2.27
N GLN A 41 -2.71 -7.88 2.88
CA GLN A 41 -2.45 -7.94 4.33
C GLN A 41 -1.05 -7.39 4.64
N THR A 42 -0.97 -6.46 5.60
CA THR A 42 0.33 -5.99 6.11
C THR A 42 0.81 -6.88 7.26
N ARG A 43 2.04 -7.39 7.17
CA ARG A 43 2.72 -8.09 8.26
C ARG A 43 4.03 -7.38 8.59
N LYS A 44 4.36 -7.26 9.88
CA LYS A 44 5.66 -6.73 10.33
C LYS A 44 6.67 -7.87 10.28
N VAL A 45 7.82 -7.59 9.67
CA VAL A 45 8.96 -8.52 9.62
C VAL A 45 10.19 -7.85 10.22
N SER A 46 11.00 -8.63 10.91
CA SER A 46 12.34 -8.22 11.34
C SER A 46 13.35 -8.81 10.38
N LEU A 47 14.27 -7.99 9.87
CA LEU A 47 15.33 -8.42 8.96
C LEU A 47 16.67 -8.03 9.56
N THR A 48 17.64 -8.94 9.42
CA THR A 48 19.04 -8.67 9.73
C THR A 48 19.81 -8.76 8.42
N LEU A 49 20.35 -7.63 7.98
CA LEU A 49 21.10 -7.48 6.74
C LEU A 49 22.43 -6.77 7.05
N PRO A 50 23.46 -6.94 6.21
CA PRO A 50 24.67 -6.14 6.28
C PRO A 50 24.37 -4.64 6.21
N GLU A 51 25.20 -3.82 6.87
CA GLU A 51 25.05 -2.36 6.89
C GLU A 51 25.07 -1.75 5.48
N SER A 52 25.93 -2.27 4.59
CA SER A 52 25.99 -1.83 3.20
C SER A 52 24.67 -2.03 2.46
N THR A 53 23.93 -3.10 2.76
CA THR A 53 22.61 -3.36 2.19
C THR A 53 21.56 -2.41 2.75
N TRP A 54 21.59 -2.14 4.05
CA TRP A 54 20.70 -1.15 4.66
C TRP A 54 20.91 0.24 4.07
N LEU A 55 22.17 0.66 3.91
CA LEU A 55 22.52 1.95 3.31
C LEU A 55 22.01 2.05 1.86
N ALA A 56 22.13 0.97 1.08
CA ALA A 56 21.59 0.95 -0.28
C ALA A 56 20.06 1.13 -0.32
N ILE A 57 19.33 0.49 0.60
CA ILE A 57 17.86 0.64 0.72
C ILE A 57 17.51 2.08 1.11
N GLU A 58 18.23 2.68 2.05
CA GLU A 58 17.99 4.06 2.50
C GLU A 58 18.30 5.09 1.41
N ASN A 59 19.38 4.89 0.66
CA ASN A 59 19.71 5.73 -0.49
C ASN A 59 18.62 5.68 -1.55
N GLN A 60 18.10 4.50 -1.89
CA GLN A 60 16.98 4.39 -2.83
C GLN A 60 15.70 5.05 -2.31
N SER A 61 15.39 4.85 -1.03
CA SER A 61 14.25 5.48 -0.35
C SER A 61 14.32 7.01 -0.47
N THR A 62 15.50 7.58 -0.22
CA THR A 62 15.76 9.02 -0.28
C THR A 62 15.69 9.53 -1.73
N GLN A 63 16.33 8.85 -2.67
CA GLN A 63 16.35 9.25 -4.08
C GLN A 63 14.95 9.24 -4.73
N ARG A 64 14.11 8.27 -4.35
CA ARG A 64 12.75 8.14 -4.88
C ARG A 64 11.70 8.92 -4.09
N GLY A 65 12.07 9.48 -2.93
CA GLY A 65 11.13 10.12 -2.02
C GLY A 65 10.07 9.18 -1.46
N CYS A 66 10.36 7.88 -1.36
CA CYS A 66 9.41 6.86 -0.90
C CYS A 66 9.86 6.24 0.43
N SER A 67 9.02 5.40 1.04
CA SER A 67 9.37 4.74 2.31
C SER A 67 10.26 3.51 2.11
N ARG A 68 11.07 3.14 3.11
CA ARG A 68 11.81 1.87 3.12
C ARG A 68 10.92 0.66 2.88
N SER A 69 9.70 0.66 3.42
CA SER A 69 8.72 -0.42 3.23
C SER A 69 8.18 -0.51 1.79
N GLU A 70 8.34 0.56 1.01
CA GLU A 70 8.02 0.60 -0.41
C GLU A 70 9.14 0.00 -1.24
N VAL A 71 10.38 0.46 -1.01
CA VAL A 71 11.57 -0.14 -1.61
C VAL A 71 11.62 -1.65 -1.39
N LEU A 72 11.41 -2.10 -0.14
CA LEU A 72 11.39 -3.52 0.19
C LEU A 72 10.26 -4.29 -0.51
N ARG A 73 9.08 -3.68 -0.68
CA ARG A 73 7.96 -4.30 -1.39
C ARG A 73 8.29 -4.48 -2.87
N ASP A 74 8.80 -3.45 -3.51
CA ASP A 74 9.18 -3.49 -4.93
C ASP A 74 10.21 -4.59 -5.19
N ILE A 75 11.22 -4.70 -4.33
CA ILE A 75 12.26 -5.75 -4.43
C ILE A 75 11.62 -7.14 -4.35
N ILE A 76 10.72 -7.36 -3.39
CA ILE A 76 10.04 -8.65 -3.21
C ILE A 76 9.14 -8.97 -4.41
N GLU A 77 8.34 -8.00 -4.87
CA GLU A 77 7.44 -8.19 -6.01
C GLU A 77 8.20 -8.49 -7.30
N ILE A 78 9.28 -7.75 -7.58
CA ILE A 78 10.17 -8.02 -8.72
C ILE A 78 10.70 -9.45 -8.62
N TYR A 79 11.28 -9.83 -7.48
CA TYR A 79 11.86 -11.18 -7.32
C TYR A 79 10.83 -12.30 -7.52
N MET A 80 9.63 -12.16 -6.95
CA MET A 80 8.58 -13.17 -7.07
C MET A 80 8.05 -13.27 -8.51
N ASN A 81 7.78 -12.15 -9.17
CA ASN A 81 7.30 -12.13 -10.56
C ASN A 81 8.34 -12.71 -11.53
N HIS A 82 9.63 -12.47 -11.28
CA HIS A 82 10.72 -13.10 -12.06
C HIS A 82 10.80 -14.61 -11.85
N THR A 83 10.45 -15.10 -10.66
CA THR A 83 10.49 -16.53 -10.32
C THR A 83 9.33 -17.31 -10.94
N GLU A 84 8.14 -16.71 -10.99
CA GLU A 84 6.95 -17.31 -11.63
C GLU A 84 7.17 -17.55 -13.13
N GLY A 85 7.91 -16.67 -13.82
CA GLY A 85 8.29 -16.85 -15.22
C GLY A 85 9.24 -18.03 -15.49
N GLN A 86 9.87 -18.63 -14.46
CA GLN A 86 10.75 -19.80 -14.59
C GLN A 86 10.14 -21.11 -14.09
N ALA A 87 8.96 -21.07 -13.46
CA ALA A 87 8.23 -22.29 -13.09
C ALA A 87 7.53 -22.94 -14.30
N GLU A 88 7.10 -22.13 -15.27
CA GLU A 88 6.40 -22.59 -16.48
C GLU A 88 7.33 -23.37 -17.45
N THR A 89 8.64 -23.16 -17.38
CA THR A 89 9.63 -23.83 -18.25
C THR A 89 10.13 -25.18 -17.72
N ARG A 90 9.76 -25.59 -16.51
CA ARG A 90 10.22 -26.86 -15.90
C ARG A 90 9.16 -27.97 -15.85
N ALA A 91 7.96 -27.71 -16.38
CA ALA A 91 6.86 -28.67 -16.45
C ALA A 91 6.64 -29.25 -17.87
N LYS A 92 7.62 -29.12 -18.77
CA LYS A 92 7.56 -29.58 -20.17
C LYS A 92 8.69 -30.54 -20.55
N ASP A 93 9.22 -31.29 -19.60
CA ASP A 93 10.11 -32.44 -19.84
C ASP A 93 9.55 -33.69 -19.19
#